data_AF-A0A554KY63-F1
#
_entry.id   AF-A0A554KY63-F1
#
_cell.length_a   1.000
_cell.length_b   1.000
_cell.length_c   1.000
_cell.angle_alpha   90.00
_cell.angle_beta   90.00
_cell.angle_gamma   90.00
#
_symmetry.space_group_name_H-M   'P 1'
#
loop_
_entity.id
_entity.type
_entity.pdbx_description
1 polymer ?
#
loop_
_entity_poly.entity_id
_entity_poly.type
_entity_poly.pdbx_seq_one_letter_code
_entity_poly.pdbx_strand_id
1 'polypeptide(L)'
;MILLMSRYIDKDTLYYAGIRVDGTAVIKKKYKGTYYTMAQKQIFAGSYVQGEKINMLPHQTWIGLRVENVRNADGSITINLFMQKSGETTWKKLLEAKDDGRVFGGTPPIIEAGRAGVRTDFMDVSFESFRIEAL
;
A
#
# COMPACT_ATOMS: atom_id res chain seq x y z
N MET A 1 -1.62 -5.84 9.29
CA MET A 1 -1.83 -4.91 8.16
C MET A 1 -2.10 -5.77 6.93
N ILE A 2 -2.68 -5.21 5.87
CA ILE A 2 -2.80 -5.86 4.56
C ILE A 2 -2.15 -4.93 3.54
N LEU A 3 -1.00 -5.33 3.01
CA LEU A 3 -0.15 -4.49 2.16
C LEU A 3 0.13 -5.21 0.84
N LEU A 4 0.00 -4.48 -0.26
CA LEU A 4 0.52 -4.87 -1.56
C LEU A 4 1.93 -4.30 -1.72
N MET A 5 2.87 -5.16 -2.05
CA MET A 5 4.26 -4.80 -2.37
C MET A 5 4.38 -4.62 -3.88
N SER A 6 4.99 -3.52 -4.31
CA SER A 6 5.32 -3.28 -5.71
C SER A 6 6.78 -2.88 -5.86
N ARG A 7 7.34 -3.19 -7.04
CA ARG A 7 8.76 -2.94 -7.36
C ARG A 7 9.69 -3.48 -6.28
N TYR A 8 9.39 -4.70 -5.81
CA TYR A 8 10.22 -5.40 -4.85
C TYR A 8 11.54 -5.80 -5.53
N ILE A 9 12.62 -5.13 -5.15
CA ILE A 9 13.98 -5.48 -5.58
C ILE A 9 14.55 -6.48 -4.57
N ASP A 10 14.47 -6.11 -3.29
CA ASP A 10 14.87 -6.93 -2.15
C ASP A 10 14.08 -6.52 -0.90
N LYS A 11 14.44 -7.10 0.25
CA LYS A 11 13.78 -6.82 1.54
C LYS A 11 13.94 -5.37 2.00
N ASP A 12 14.88 -4.62 1.44
CA ASP A 12 15.31 -3.29 1.85
C ASP A 12 14.95 -2.18 0.85
N THR A 13 14.51 -2.54 -0.36
CA THR A 13 14.16 -1.60 -1.44
C THR A 13 12.89 -2.01 -2.18
N LEU A 14 11.78 -1.29 -1.92
CA LEU A 14 10.43 -1.56 -2.44
C LEU A 14 9.42 -0.46 -2.06
N TYR A 15 8.25 -0.49 -2.69
CA TYR A 15 7.06 0.22 -2.22
C TYR A 15 6.07 -0.71 -1.50
N TYR A 16 5.36 -0.15 -0.53
CA TYR A 16 4.22 -0.77 0.14
C TYR A 16 3.01 0.15 0.04
N ALA A 17 1.85 -0.40 -0.28
CA ALA A 17 0.59 0.33 -0.16
C ALA A 17 -0.54 -0.59 0.29
N GLY A 18 -1.40 -0.11 1.18
CA GLY A 18 -2.51 -0.89 1.71
C GLY A 18 -3.08 -0.31 2.99
N ILE A 19 -3.60 -1.17 3.87
CA ILE A 19 -4.33 -0.75 5.07
C ILE A 19 -3.71 -1.36 6.32
N ARG A 20 -3.44 -0.50 7.31
CA ARG A 20 -2.91 -0.86 8.61
C ARG A 20 -4.01 -1.41 9.53
N VAL A 21 -3.60 -2.09 10.60
CA VAL A 21 -4.52 -2.65 11.62
C VAL A 21 -5.30 -1.58 12.39
N ASP A 22 -4.79 -0.36 12.43
CA ASP A 22 -5.46 0.80 13.03
C ASP A 22 -6.45 1.48 12.08
N GLY A 23 -6.71 0.90 10.90
CA GLY A 23 -7.66 1.45 9.93
C GLY A 23 -7.12 2.63 9.10
N THR A 24 -5.81 2.92 9.18
CA THR A 24 -5.15 3.89 8.30
C THR A 24 -4.75 3.24 6.97
N ALA A 25 -5.18 3.85 5.85
CA ALA A 25 -4.58 3.58 4.54
C ALA A 25 -3.20 4.24 4.48
N VAL A 26 -2.22 3.57 3.88
CA VAL A 26 -0.84 4.07 3.81
C VAL A 26 -0.17 3.73 2.48
N ILE A 27 0.70 4.63 2.01
CA ILE A 27 1.72 4.38 1.00
C ILE A 27 3.08 4.64 1.65
N LYS A 28 4.00 3.67 1.54
CA LYS A 28 5.37 3.79 2.04
C LYS A 28 6.38 3.41 0.97
N LYS A 29 7.55 4.04 1.05
CA LYS A 29 8.77 3.60 0.39
C LYS A 29 9.68 3.00 1.45
N LYS A 30 10.35 1.90 1.13
CA LYS A 30 11.56 1.51 1.85
C LYS A 30 12.71 1.52 0.85
N TYR A 31 13.79 2.19 1.20
CA TYR A 31 14.96 2.34 0.35
C TYR A 31 16.22 2.11 1.16
N LYS A 32 17.00 1.10 0.79
CA LYS A 32 18.22 0.68 1.49
C LYS A 32 18.02 0.55 3.01
N GLY A 33 16.89 -0.04 3.43
CA GLY A 33 16.60 -0.28 4.84
C GLY A 33 15.73 0.78 5.52
N THR A 34 15.71 2.01 4.99
CA THR A 34 15.02 3.15 5.61
C THR A 34 13.59 3.29 5.11
N TYR A 35 12.64 3.47 6.02
CA TYR A 35 11.23 3.63 5.71
C TYR A 35 10.82 5.11 5.61
N TYR A 36 10.02 5.43 4.59
CA TYR A 36 9.41 6.74 4.37
C TYR A 36 7.90 6.57 4.20
N THR A 37 7.11 7.26 5.02
CA THR A 37 5.66 7.37 4.81
C THR A 37 5.41 8.43 3.76
N MET A 38 4.83 8.04 2.63
CA MET A 38 4.62 8.93 1.48
C MET A 38 3.24 9.58 1.51
N ALA A 39 2.23 8.81 1.91
CA ALA A 39 0.87 9.28 2.11
C ALA A 39 0.17 8.41 3.15
N GLN A 40 -0.75 8.98 3.93
CA GLN A 40 -1.60 8.22 4.84
C GLN A 40 -2.92 8.94 5.11
N LYS A 41 -3.99 8.17 5.37
CA LYS A 41 -5.31 8.69 5.74
C LYS A 41 -6.09 7.66 6.55
N GLN A 42 -6.76 8.08 7.61
CA GLN A 42 -7.69 7.23 8.34
C GLN A 42 -8.93 6.92 7.46
N ILE A 43 -9.23 5.64 7.25
CA ILE A 43 -10.36 5.21 6.40
C ILE A 43 -11.41 4.36 7.12
N PHE A 44 -11.07 3.79 8.28
CA PHE A 44 -12.02 3.15 9.17
C PHE A 44 -12.11 3.94 10.47
N ALA A 45 -13.34 4.26 10.91
CA ALA A 45 -13.55 5.04 12.13
C ALA A 45 -13.24 4.24 13.39
N GLY A 46 -12.89 4.94 14.47
CA GLY A 46 -12.60 4.37 15.78
C GLY A 46 -11.25 4.84 16.32
N SER A 47 -10.88 4.30 17.49
CA SER A 47 -9.60 4.56 18.13
C SER A 47 -8.90 3.24 18.39
N TYR A 48 -7.71 3.09 17.83
CA TYR A 48 -6.86 1.93 18.06
C TYR A 48 -6.33 1.98 19.50
N VAL A 49 -6.58 0.92 20.26
CA VAL A 49 -6.06 0.73 21.62
C VAL A 49 -5.28 -0.58 21.62
N GLN A 50 -3.96 -0.48 21.74
CA GLN A 50 -3.07 -1.64 21.78
C GLN A 50 -3.45 -2.52 22.99
N GLY A 51 -3.69 -3.82 22.74
CA GLY A 51 -4.08 -4.79 23.77
C GLY A 51 -5.59 -4.98 23.96
N GLU A 52 -6.44 -4.08 23.46
CA GLU A 52 -7.90 -4.18 23.59
C GLU A 52 -8.62 -4.21 22.23
N LYS A 53 -8.33 -3.24 21.36
CA LYS A 53 -8.89 -3.13 20.00
C LYS A 53 -7.77 -3.34 18.97
N ILE A 54 -7.38 -4.60 18.84
CA ILE A 54 -6.17 -5.02 18.10
C ILE A 54 -6.29 -4.94 16.57
N ASN A 55 -7.49 -4.80 16.00
CA ASN A 55 -7.67 -4.68 14.55
C ASN A 55 -8.98 -3.96 14.18
N MET A 56 -8.87 -2.77 13.60
CA MET A 56 -9.96 -1.92 13.12
C MET A 56 -10.40 -2.22 11.68
N LEU A 57 -9.76 -3.17 11.01
CA LEU A 57 -10.24 -3.64 9.71
C LEU A 57 -11.57 -4.40 9.89
N PRO A 58 -12.46 -4.40 8.88
CA PRO A 58 -13.61 -5.30 8.86
C PRO A 58 -13.15 -6.77 8.97
N HIS A 59 -13.81 -7.55 9.83
CA HIS A 59 -13.51 -8.99 9.97
C HIS A 59 -14.49 -9.80 9.12
N GLN A 60 -14.05 -10.96 8.63
CA GLN A 60 -14.85 -11.90 7.82
C GLN A 60 -15.56 -11.22 6.64
N THR A 61 -14.97 -10.15 6.11
CA THR A 61 -15.53 -9.33 5.04
C THR A 61 -14.48 -9.14 3.97
N TRP A 62 -14.83 -9.42 2.72
CA TRP A 62 -13.94 -9.17 1.58
C TRP A 62 -13.74 -7.68 1.34
N ILE A 63 -12.48 -7.29 1.11
CA ILE A 63 -12.10 -5.99 0.57
C ILE A 63 -11.18 -6.21 -0.63
N GLY A 64 -11.43 -5.47 -1.70
CA GLY A 64 -10.52 -5.39 -2.83
C GLY A 64 -9.46 -4.32 -2.56
N LEU A 65 -8.20 -4.63 -2.83
CA LEU A 65 -7.10 -3.66 -2.87
C LEU A 65 -6.44 -3.68 -4.24
N ARG A 66 -6.11 -2.50 -4.75
CA ARG A 66 -5.38 -2.33 -6.01
C ARG A 66 -4.33 -1.25 -5.84
N VAL A 67 -3.12 -1.52 -6.34
CA VAL A 67 -2.03 -0.56 -6.39
C VAL A 67 -1.58 -0.40 -7.82
N GLU A 68 -1.50 0.85 -8.29
CA GLU A 68 -0.99 1.20 -9.61
C GLU A 68 0.30 1.99 -9.45
N ASN A 69 1.32 1.64 -10.25
CA ASN A 69 2.59 2.36 -10.29
C ASN A 69 2.76 2.95 -11.69
N VAL A 70 2.61 4.26 -11.82
CA VAL A 70 2.74 4.97 -13.10
C VAL A 70 4.12 5.60 -13.18
N ARG A 71 4.89 5.26 -14.22
CA ARG A 71 6.13 5.97 -14.54
C ARG A 71 5.79 7.21 -15.34
N ASN A 72 6.15 8.38 -14.81
CA ASN A 72 5.91 9.66 -15.45
C ASN A 72 7.05 9.99 -16.43
N ALA A 73 6.79 10.92 -17.35
CA ALA A 73 7.77 11.35 -18.34
C ALA A 73 9.03 11.99 -17.73
N ASP A 74 8.90 12.60 -16.54
CA ASP A 74 10.01 13.19 -15.77
C ASP A 74 10.84 12.14 -14.98
N GLY A 75 10.50 10.85 -15.11
CA GLY A 75 11.16 9.75 -14.40
C GLY A 75 10.64 9.50 -12.99
N SER A 76 9.70 10.30 -12.48
CA SER A 76 9.06 10.06 -11.19
C SER A 76 8.10 8.87 -11.24
N ILE A 77 7.80 8.30 -10.08
CA ILE A 77 6.78 7.24 -9.94
C ILE A 77 5.57 7.77 -9.18
N THR A 78 4.39 7.66 -9.76
CA THR A 78 3.13 7.90 -9.04
C THR A 78 2.56 6.58 -8.56
N ILE A 79 2.33 6.46 -7.25
CA ILE A 79 1.70 5.30 -6.62
C ILE A 79 0.27 5.67 -6.24
N ASN A 80 -0.70 4.94 -6.77
CA ASN A 80 -2.11 5.08 -6.41
C ASN A 80 -2.57 3.85 -5.63
N LEU A 81 -3.25 4.07 -4.51
CA LEU A 81 -3.92 3.02 -3.75
C LEU A 81 -5.43 3.14 -3.91
N PHE A 82 -6.07 2.05 -4.32
CA PHE A 82 -7.52 1.96 -4.44
C PHE A 82 -8.08 0.87 -3.54
N MET A 83 -9.34 1.02 -3.16
CA MET A 83 -10.10 0.01 -2.45
C MET A 83 -11.49 -0.14 -3.08
N GLN A 84 -11.99 -1.37 -3.00
CA GLN A 84 -13.37 -1.72 -3.30
C GLN A 84 -13.94 -2.45 -2.10
N LYS A 85 -15.01 -1.93 -1.48
CA LYS A 85 -15.66 -2.63 -0.36
C LYS A 85 -16.55 -3.76 -0.88
N SER A 86 -16.86 -4.73 -0.02
CA SER A 86 -17.84 -5.77 -0.32
C SER A 86 -19.14 -5.18 -0.86
N GLY A 87 -19.60 -5.69 -2.01
CA GLY A 87 -20.81 -5.21 -2.70
C GLY A 87 -20.63 -3.97 -3.57
N GLU A 88 -19.47 -3.29 -3.53
CA GLU A 88 -19.18 -2.19 -4.47
C GLU A 88 -18.70 -2.73 -5.81
N THR A 89 -19.12 -2.13 -6.92
CA THR A 89 -18.66 -2.47 -8.27
C THR A 89 -17.56 -1.54 -8.80
N THR A 90 -17.22 -0.49 -8.04
CA THR A 90 -16.27 0.54 -8.45
C THR A 90 -15.09 0.62 -7.49
N TRP A 91 -13.91 0.88 -8.07
CA TRP A 91 -12.68 1.13 -7.32
C TRP A 91 -12.62 2.59 -6.89
N LYS A 92 -12.43 2.84 -5.60
CA LYS A 92 -12.27 4.19 -5.03
C LYS A 92 -10.81 4.45 -4.72
N LYS A 93 -10.26 5.56 -5.25
CA LYS A 93 -8.90 6.00 -4.92
C LYS A 93 -8.86 6.46 -3.46
N LEU A 94 -8.01 5.83 -2.65
CA LEU A 94 -7.79 6.17 -1.25
C LEU A 94 -6.65 7.17 -1.08
N LEU A 95 -5.53 6.92 -1.76
CA LEU A 95 -4.30 7.70 -1.65
C LEU A 95 -3.59 7.78 -3.00
N GLU A 96 -2.78 8.82 -3.14
CA GLU A 96 -1.85 9.05 -4.24
C GLU A 96 -0.56 9.60 -3.64
N ALA A 97 0.60 9.17 -4.15
CA ALA A 97 1.89 9.73 -3.79
C ALA A 97 2.83 9.75 -5.01
N LYS A 98 3.57 10.85 -5.19
CA LYS A 98 4.57 11.02 -6.24
C LYS A 98 5.98 10.90 -5.65
N ASP A 99 6.71 9.84 -5.98
CA ASP A 99 8.14 9.73 -5.70
C ASP A 99 8.93 10.44 -6.81
N ASP A 100 9.40 11.65 -6.50
CA ASP A 100 10.17 12.52 -7.39
C ASP A 100 11.67 12.52 -7.09
N GLY A 101 12.12 11.67 -6.16
CA GLY A 101 13.51 11.62 -5.73
C GLY A 101 13.90 12.68 -4.71
N ARG A 102 12.99 13.59 -4.32
CA ARG A 102 13.30 14.75 -3.47
C ARG A 102 12.55 14.72 -2.15
N VAL A 103 11.24 14.53 -2.19
CA VAL A 103 10.37 14.69 -1.01
C VAL A 103 10.63 13.62 0.07
N PHE A 104 11.00 12.40 -0.33
CA PHE A 104 11.13 11.25 0.57
C PHE A 104 12.60 10.91 0.84
N GLY A 105 13.23 11.79 1.64
CA GLY A 105 14.60 11.64 2.10
C GLY A 105 15.67 11.85 1.03
N GLY A 106 15.33 12.52 -0.08
CA GLY A 106 16.26 12.72 -1.21
C GLY A 106 16.70 11.42 -1.88
N THR A 107 15.92 10.33 -1.74
CA THR A 107 16.25 9.01 -2.31
C THR A 107 15.62 8.84 -3.69
N PRO A 108 16.32 8.28 -4.69
CA PRO A 108 15.80 8.18 -6.05
C PRO A 108 14.54 7.31 -6.12
N PRO A 109 13.61 7.55 -7.06
CA PRO A 109 12.48 6.67 -7.28
C PRO A 109 12.95 5.26 -7.65
N ILE A 110 12.20 4.23 -7.23
CA ILE A 110 12.48 2.85 -7.61
C ILE A 110 11.88 2.65 -9.01
N ILE A 111 12.71 2.67 -10.04
CA ILE A 111 12.26 2.65 -11.44
C ILE A 111 12.46 1.28 -12.10
N GLU A 112 13.28 0.45 -11.50
CA GLU A 112 13.59 -0.90 -11.93
C GLU A 112 12.32 -1.77 -11.91
N ALA A 113 12.27 -2.71 -12.85
CA ALA A 113 11.31 -3.80 -12.75
C ALA A 113 11.63 -4.63 -11.50
N GLY A 114 10.59 -5.05 -10.78
CA GLY A 114 10.73 -5.83 -9.56
C GLY A 114 9.54 -6.76 -9.40
N ARG A 115 9.57 -7.55 -8.32
CA ARG A 115 8.46 -8.46 -7.99
C ARG A 115 7.29 -7.67 -7.38
N ALA A 116 6.12 -8.29 -7.37
CA ALA A 116 4.99 -7.85 -6.57
C ALA A 116 4.60 -8.97 -5.60
N GLY A 117 3.89 -8.61 -4.54
CA GLY A 117 3.47 -9.58 -3.54
C GLY A 117 2.51 -9.00 -2.51
N VAL A 118 2.13 -9.85 -1.56
CA VAL A 118 1.25 -9.49 -0.44
C VAL A 118 2.05 -9.65 0.85
N ARG A 119 1.88 -8.69 1.77
CA ARG A 119 2.35 -8.80 3.14
C ARG A 119 1.19 -8.60 4.08
N THR A 120 1.07 -9.51 5.05
CA THR A 120 0.17 -9.35 6.19
C THR A 120 0.94 -9.30 7.49
N ASP A 121 0.37 -8.65 8.50
CA ASP A 121 0.91 -8.62 9.86
C ASP A 121 -0.24 -8.72 10.86
N PHE A 122 -0.09 -9.49 11.95
CA PHE A 122 -1.05 -9.54 13.07
C PHE A 122 -2.47 -10.00 12.74
N MET A 123 -2.67 -10.79 11.67
CA MET A 123 -3.96 -11.37 11.32
C MET A 123 -3.79 -12.53 10.34
N ASP A 124 -4.69 -13.52 10.44
CA ASP A 124 -4.90 -14.50 9.38
C ASP A 124 -5.81 -13.90 8.31
N VAL A 125 -5.48 -14.13 7.03
CA VAL A 125 -6.28 -13.66 5.90
C VAL A 125 -6.51 -14.78 4.91
N SER A 126 -7.61 -14.69 4.17
CA SER A 126 -7.79 -15.37 2.89
C SER A 126 -7.62 -14.35 1.77
N PHE A 127 -7.10 -14.78 0.62
CA PHE A 127 -6.99 -13.94 -0.57
C PHE A 127 -7.50 -14.71 -1.78
N GLU A 128 -8.12 -13.98 -2.70
CA GLU A 128 -8.63 -14.48 -3.97
C GLU A 128 -8.35 -13.45 -5.06
N SER A 129 -8.29 -13.90 -6.33
CA SER A 129 -8.17 -13.01 -7.51
C SER A 129 -6.91 -12.13 -7.49
N PHE A 130 -5.81 -12.63 -6.90
CA PHE A 130 -4.52 -11.94 -6.96
C PHE A 130 -4.00 -11.95 -8.40
N ARG A 131 -3.78 -10.75 -8.94
CA ARG A 131 -3.26 -10.56 -10.30
C ARG A 131 -2.25 -9.43 -10.35
N ILE A 132 -1.34 -9.54 -11.32
CA ILE A 132 -0.34 -8.54 -11.63
C ILE A 132 -0.42 -8.31 -13.15
N GLU A 133 -0.63 -7.06 -13.54
CA GLU A 133 -0.81 -6.67 -14.94
C GLU A 133 0.14 -5.50 -15.25
N ALA A 134 0.73 -5.52 -16.44
CA ALA A 134 1.37 -4.34 -16.98
C ALA A 134 0.27 -3.40 -17.52
N LEU A 135 0.38 -2.12 -17.19
CA LEU A 135 -0.47 -1.06 -17.76
C LEU A 135 0.10 -0.59 -19.10
#